data_AF-A0AAW0ANS0-F1
#
_entry.id   AF-A0AAW0ANS0-F1
#
_cell.length_a   1.000
_cell.length_b   1.000
_cell.length_c   1.000
_cell.angle_alpha   90.00
_cell.angle_beta   90.00
_cell.angle_gamma   90.00
#
_symmetry.space_group_name_H-M   'P 1'
#
loop_
_entity.id
_entity.type
_entity.pdbx_description
1 polymer ?
#
loop_
_entity_poly.entity_id
_entity_poly.type
_entity_poly.pdbx_seq_one_letter_code
_entity_poly.pdbx_strand_id
1 'polypeptide(L)'
;MDIQQILNVTPESLVTWAGVLEGDLGNLPDSVREARLSNQLAILQSQPIGAQMKTHSQVAAKYLPSLIDLYRERDQVISSASTLINVITASPYFVRFLRTPGGNGIAALQTKRAAASIDQIDTTFNADSVAEIFQFLGTLLLLQGVQDVAPEDKAILLRHLPNCERKFVGRLASETAGRCMALLSDDPYMRPMMQEVKRVLEQPLEQCGGPGCTLRVQKNGAELSQCSRCKSAVYCGADHQKAAWAKHKPTCFAPTF
;
A
#
# COMPACT_ATOMS: atom_id res chain seq x y z
N MET A 1 -7.65 -5.24 -30.31
CA MET A 1 -7.03 -5.43 -28.98
C MET A 1 -7.83 -6.50 -28.26
N ASP A 2 -7.15 -7.51 -27.72
CA ASP A 2 -7.76 -8.78 -27.35
C ASP A 2 -8.39 -8.73 -25.94
N ILE A 3 -9.70 -9.00 -25.83
CA ILE A 3 -10.42 -9.11 -24.56
C ILE A 3 -9.74 -10.12 -23.62
N GLN A 4 -9.08 -11.14 -24.17
CA GLN A 4 -8.34 -12.13 -23.40
C GLN A 4 -7.20 -11.53 -22.58
N GLN A 5 -6.56 -10.44 -23.04
CA GLN A 5 -5.50 -9.76 -22.29
C GLN A 5 -6.02 -9.06 -21.03
N ILE A 6 -7.25 -8.57 -21.04
CA ILE A 6 -7.87 -7.94 -19.87
C ILE A 6 -8.30 -9.01 -18.85
N LEU A 7 -8.83 -10.14 -19.33
CA LEU A 7 -9.35 -11.21 -18.47
C LEU A 7 -8.25 -12.03 -17.79
N ASN A 8 -7.06 -12.11 -18.36
CA ASN A 8 -5.94 -12.84 -17.77
C ASN A 8 -5.21 -12.00 -16.71
N VAL A 9 -5.72 -11.99 -15.48
CA VAL A 9 -5.12 -11.24 -14.36
C VAL A 9 -4.02 -12.06 -13.70
N THR A 10 -2.78 -11.64 -13.90
CA THR A 10 -1.57 -12.20 -13.28
C THR A 10 -0.73 -11.10 -12.62
N PRO A 11 0.22 -11.44 -11.72
CA PRO A 11 1.17 -10.45 -11.20
C PRO A 11 1.89 -9.69 -12.32
N GLU A 12 2.32 -10.40 -13.36
CA GLU A 12 3.00 -9.85 -14.53
C GLU A 12 2.10 -8.91 -15.36
N SER A 13 0.82 -9.26 -15.55
CA SER A 13 -0.12 -8.38 -16.26
C SER A 13 -0.37 -7.08 -15.50
N LEU A 14 -0.54 -7.15 -14.18
CA LEU A 14 -0.74 -5.97 -13.33
C LEU A 14 0.44 -5.01 -13.42
N VAL A 15 1.68 -5.50 -13.28
CA VAL A 15 2.86 -4.63 -13.32
C VAL A 15 3.19 -4.15 -14.73
N THR A 16 2.79 -4.89 -15.77
CA THR A 16 2.83 -4.43 -17.17
C THR A 16 1.92 -3.21 -17.37
N TRP A 17 0.68 -3.28 -16.87
CA TRP A 17 -0.23 -2.14 -16.90
C TRP A 17 0.21 -1.02 -15.96
N ALA A 18 0.87 -1.31 -14.84
CA ALA A 18 1.47 -0.27 -14.01
C ALA A 18 2.64 0.45 -14.69
N GLY A 19 3.25 -0.14 -15.72
CA GLY A 19 4.35 0.43 -16.50
C GLY A 19 5.75 -0.03 -16.07
N VAL A 20 5.86 -1.08 -15.25
CA VAL A 20 7.15 -1.62 -14.80
C VAL A 20 7.78 -2.53 -15.85
N LEU A 21 6.96 -3.34 -16.52
CA LEU A 21 7.43 -4.22 -17.59
C LEU A 21 7.13 -3.58 -18.95
N GLU A 22 8.16 -3.48 -19.78
CA GLU A 22 8.04 -3.12 -21.18
C GLU A 22 7.46 -4.31 -21.96
N GLY A 23 6.16 -4.31 -22.19
CA GLY A 23 5.53 -5.11 -23.24
C GLY A 23 5.39 -4.30 -24.54
N ASP A 24 4.52 -4.73 -25.46
CA ASP A 24 4.12 -3.98 -26.67
C ASP A 24 3.38 -2.65 -26.38
N LEU A 25 3.39 -2.19 -25.13
CA LEU A 25 2.60 -1.09 -24.59
C LEU A 25 3.41 0.19 -24.37
N GLY A 26 4.72 0.19 -24.68
CA GLY A 26 5.68 1.25 -24.31
C GLY A 26 5.19 2.69 -24.51
N ASN A 27 4.41 2.95 -25.56
CA ASN A 27 3.92 4.29 -25.91
C ASN A 27 2.50 4.64 -25.40
N LEU A 28 1.87 3.81 -24.57
CA LEU A 28 0.52 4.12 -24.07
C LEU A 28 0.54 5.21 -22.99
N PRO A 29 -0.36 6.22 -23.07
CA PRO A 29 -0.56 7.20 -22.01
C PRO A 29 -0.92 6.54 -20.67
N ASP A 30 -0.51 7.17 -19.57
CA ASP A 30 -0.75 6.60 -18.23
C ASP A 30 -2.23 6.44 -17.91
N SER A 31 -3.09 7.35 -18.38
CA SER A 31 -4.54 7.26 -18.21
C SER A 31 -5.14 5.99 -18.86
N VAL A 32 -4.57 5.54 -19.98
CA VAL A 32 -4.99 4.28 -20.62
C VAL A 32 -4.52 3.09 -19.81
N ARG A 33 -3.29 3.14 -19.30
CA ARG A 33 -2.71 2.12 -18.44
C ARG A 33 -3.48 1.96 -17.15
N GLU A 34 -3.78 3.07 -16.48
CA GLU A 34 -4.60 3.16 -15.27
C GLU A 34 -5.98 2.55 -15.51
N ALA A 35 -6.69 2.96 -16.56
CA ALA A 35 -8.01 2.39 -16.87
C ALA A 35 -7.96 0.86 -17.06
N ARG A 36 -6.90 0.31 -17.65
CA ARG A 36 -6.74 -1.14 -17.84
C ARG A 36 -6.36 -1.85 -16.56
N LEU A 37 -5.47 -1.26 -15.77
CA LEU A 37 -5.12 -1.74 -14.44
C LEU A 37 -6.36 -1.81 -13.55
N SER A 38 -7.17 -0.76 -13.51
CA SER A 38 -8.41 -0.71 -12.72
C SER A 38 -9.39 -1.82 -13.11
N ASN A 39 -9.52 -2.14 -14.40
CA ASN A 39 -10.31 -3.28 -14.86
C ASN A 39 -9.77 -4.62 -14.34
N GLN A 40 -8.45 -4.83 -14.38
CA GLN A 40 -7.84 -6.05 -13.85
C GLN A 40 -7.95 -6.16 -12.33
N LEU A 41 -7.83 -5.03 -11.62
CA LEU A 41 -8.02 -4.97 -10.18
C LEU A 41 -9.47 -5.29 -9.79
N ALA A 42 -10.47 -4.78 -10.54
CA ALA A 42 -11.86 -5.13 -10.32
C ALA A 42 -12.12 -6.64 -10.53
N ILE A 43 -11.52 -7.24 -11.56
CA ILE A 43 -11.59 -8.69 -11.78
C ILE A 43 -10.93 -9.44 -10.62
N LEU A 44 -9.74 -9.01 -10.18
CA LEU A 44 -9.03 -9.63 -9.07
C LEU A 44 -9.85 -9.57 -7.77
N GLN A 45 -10.46 -8.42 -7.47
CA GLN A 45 -11.32 -8.22 -6.30
C GLN A 45 -12.55 -9.14 -6.29
N SER A 46 -13.00 -9.61 -7.47
CA SER A 46 -14.08 -10.59 -7.58
C SER A 46 -13.66 -12.04 -7.26
N GLN A 47 -12.36 -12.33 -7.21
CA GLN A 47 -11.82 -13.66 -6.93
C GLN A 47 -11.85 -14.01 -5.43
N PRO A 48 -11.73 -15.29 -5.03
CA PRO A 48 -11.58 -15.65 -3.62
C PRO A 48 -10.40 -14.94 -2.94
N ILE A 49 -10.56 -14.54 -1.69
CA ILE A 49 -9.56 -13.75 -0.93
C ILE A 49 -8.15 -14.39 -0.94
N GLY A 50 -8.04 -15.72 -0.92
CA GLY A 50 -6.77 -16.43 -0.99
C GLY A 50 -6.05 -16.25 -2.33
N ALA A 51 -6.79 -16.16 -3.44
CA ALA A 51 -6.24 -15.86 -4.77
C ALA A 51 -5.77 -14.41 -4.86
N GLN A 52 -6.57 -13.47 -4.32
CA GLN A 52 -6.19 -12.05 -4.23
C GLN A 52 -4.88 -11.87 -3.46
N MET A 53 -4.82 -12.43 -2.24
CA MET A 53 -3.64 -12.34 -1.37
C MET A 53 -2.40 -12.95 -2.02
N LYS A 54 -2.54 -14.08 -2.72
CA LYS A 54 -1.44 -14.69 -3.47
C LYS A 54 -0.90 -13.75 -4.55
N THR A 55 -1.78 -13.18 -5.37
CA THR A 55 -1.40 -12.24 -6.44
C THR A 55 -0.75 -10.99 -5.87
N HIS A 56 -1.37 -10.32 -4.89
CA HIS A 56 -0.81 -9.13 -4.24
C HIS A 56 0.54 -9.41 -3.57
N SER A 57 0.68 -10.54 -2.89
CA SER A 57 1.94 -10.95 -2.25
C SER A 57 3.05 -11.18 -3.28
N GLN A 58 2.73 -11.78 -4.42
CA GLN A 58 3.70 -11.99 -5.49
C GLN A 58 4.12 -10.67 -6.13
N VAL A 59 3.16 -9.76 -6.39
CA VAL A 59 3.45 -8.42 -6.90
C VAL A 59 4.39 -7.67 -5.93
N ALA A 60 4.01 -7.62 -4.65
CA ALA A 60 4.77 -6.91 -3.63
C ALA A 60 6.17 -7.48 -3.39
N ALA A 61 6.33 -8.81 -3.42
CA ALA A 61 7.64 -9.43 -3.24
C ALA A 61 8.57 -9.15 -4.43
N LYS A 62 8.07 -9.26 -5.67
CA LYS A 62 8.92 -9.24 -6.86
C LYS A 62 9.16 -7.85 -7.43
N TYR A 63 8.16 -6.97 -7.40
CA TYR A 63 8.14 -5.76 -8.21
C TYR A 63 8.00 -4.47 -7.40
N LEU A 64 7.89 -4.54 -6.07
CA LEU A 64 7.72 -3.34 -5.24
C LEU A 64 8.86 -2.32 -5.39
N PRO A 65 10.16 -2.69 -5.44
CA PRO A 65 11.23 -1.72 -5.70
C PRO A 65 11.02 -0.96 -7.01
N SER A 66 10.80 -1.68 -8.11
CA SER A 66 10.59 -1.07 -9.44
C SER A 66 9.31 -0.24 -9.53
N LEU A 67 8.23 -0.65 -8.83
CA LEU A 67 7.02 0.16 -8.72
C LEU A 67 7.28 1.48 -8.00
N ILE A 68 8.10 1.45 -6.94
CA ILE A 68 8.46 2.65 -6.18
C ILE A 68 9.39 3.56 -6.98
N ASP A 69 10.34 3.01 -7.72
CA ASP A 69 11.19 3.78 -8.62
C ASP A 69 10.34 4.51 -9.68
N LEU A 70 9.45 3.77 -10.35
CA LEU A 70 8.51 4.33 -11.32
C LEU A 70 7.57 5.39 -10.70
N TYR A 71 7.11 5.15 -9.48
CA TYR A 71 6.30 6.11 -8.74
C TYR A 71 7.08 7.39 -8.40
N ARG A 72 8.37 7.29 -8.07
CA ARG A 72 9.24 8.45 -7.81
C ARG A 72 9.50 9.27 -9.07
N GLU A 73 9.64 8.62 -10.22
CA GLU A 73 9.87 9.26 -11.52
C GLU A 73 8.67 10.05 -12.05
N ARG A 74 7.44 9.75 -11.61
CA ARG A 74 6.21 10.38 -12.10
C ARG A 74 5.71 11.48 -11.16
N ASP A 75 5.50 12.70 -11.65
CA ASP A 75 5.05 13.81 -10.78
C ASP A 75 3.58 13.78 -10.35
N GLN A 76 2.79 12.85 -10.88
CA GLN A 76 1.34 12.78 -10.65
C GLN A 76 1.01 12.27 -9.24
N VAL A 77 -0.01 12.86 -8.60
CA VAL A 77 -0.52 12.41 -7.28
C VAL A 77 -1.18 11.04 -7.33
N ILE A 78 -1.73 10.69 -8.49
CA ILE A 78 -2.30 9.39 -8.81
C ILE A 78 -1.78 8.98 -10.19
N SER A 79 -1.40 7.72 -10.33
CA SER A 79 -0.87 7.11 -11.55
C SER A 79 -1.07 5.60 -11.47
N SER A 80 -0.91 4.89 -12.59
CA SER A 80 -1.02 3.42 -12.58
C SER A 80 -0.08 2.75 -11.57
N ALA A 81 1.12 3.32 -11.35
CA ALA A 81 2.06 2.84 -10.34
C ALA A 81 1.52 3.03 -8.91
N SER A 82 1.05 4.23 -8.56
CA SER A 82 0.51 4.49 -7.20
C SER A 82 -0.74 3.66 -6.93
N THR A 83 -1.60 3.45 -7.93
CA THR A 83 -2.79 2.59 -7.81
C THR A 83 -2.40 1.15 -7.46
N LEU A 84 -1.44 0.58 -8.18
CA LEU A 84 -0.98 -0.78 -7.89
C LEU A 84 -0.24 -0.88 -6.55
N ILE A 85 0.52 0.15 -6.16
CA ILE A 85 1.16 0.19 -4.84
C ILE A 85 0.09 0.24 -3.75
N ASN A 86 -0.93 1.07 -3.91
CA ASN A 86 -1.98 1.27 -2.90
C ASN A 86 -2.68 -0.07 -2.57
N VAL A 87 -2.99 -0.90 -3.57
CA VAL A 87 -3.65 -2.20 -3.33
C VAL A 87 -2.77 -3.24 -2.62
N ILE A 88 -1.45 -3.07 -2.63
CA ILE A 88 -0.52 -3.97 -1.93
C ILE A 88 -0.01 -3.42 -0.59
N THR A 89 -0.48 -2.25 -0.15
CA THR A 89 -0.04 -1.60 1.09
C THR A 89 -0.31 -2.44 2.34
N ALA A 90 -1.38 -3.24 2.35
CA ALA A 90 -1.72 -4.15 3.44
C ALA A 90 -0.85 -5.42 3.48
N SER A 91 0.06 -5.61 2.52
CA SER A 91 0.93 -6.79 2.50
C SER A 91 2.09 -6.65 3.48
N PRO A 92 2.53 -7.75 4.13
CA PRO A 92 3.74 -7.74 4.97
C PRO A 92 5.00 -7.31 4.21
N TYR A 93 5.03 -7.53 2.89
CA TYR A 93 6.14 -7.09 2.03
C TYR A 93 6.23 -5.58 1.95
N PHE A 94 5.09 -4.89 1.79
CA PHE A 94 5.08 -3.43 1.75
C PHE A 94 5.56 -2.82 3.07
N VAL A 95 5.04 -3.31 4.20
CA VAL A 95 5.47 -2.86 5.53
C VAL A 95 6.97 -3.12 5.75
N ARG A 96 7.48 -4.28 5.35
CA ARG A 96 8.92 -4.59 5.42
C ARG A 96 9.73 -3.67 4.51
N PHE A 97 9.27 -3.40 3.30
CA PHE A 97 9.94 -2.52 2.34
C PHE A 97 10.08 -1.09 2.86
N LEU A 98 9.05 -0.56 3.55
CA LEU A 98 9.11 0.76 4.18
C LEU A 98 10.19 0.87 5.27
N ARG A 99 10.70 -0.25 5.81
CA ARG A 99 11.82 -0.30 6.75
C ARG A 99 13.20 -0.37 6.07
N THR A 100 13.24 -0.38 4.73
CA THR A 100 14.47 -0.35 3.93
C THR A 100 14.74 1.05 3.38
N PRO A 101 15.99 1.38 2.98
CA PRO A 101 16.28 2.69 2.38
C PRO A 101 15.42 3.04 1.17
N GLY A 102 15.05 2.05 0.33
CA GLY A 102 14.19 2.27 -0.84
C GLY A 102 12.77 2.72 -0.50
N GLY A 103 12.30 2.36 0.70
CA GLY A 103 10.99 2.74 1.23
C GLY A 103 10.91 4.15 1.83
N ASN A 104 12.04 4.83 2.07
CA ASN A 104 12.05 6.09 2.82
C ASN A 104 11.42 7.26 2.04
N GLY A 105 10.72 8.15 2.75
CA GLY A 105 10.23 9.42 2.19
C GLY A 105 9.04 9.33 1.23
N ILE A 106 8.37 8.18 1.12
CA ILE A 106 7.20 8.01 0.24
C ILE A 106 6.01 8.83 0.76
N ALA A 107 5.80 8.88 2.09
CA ALA A 107 4.78 9.69 2.75
C ALA A 107 4.95 11.19 2.47
N ALA A 108 6.17 11.70 2.60
CA ALA A 108 6.52 13.09 2.29
C ALA A 108 6.27 13.40 0.81
N LEU A 109 6.70 12.52 -0.09
CA LEU A 109 6.48 12.67 -1.53
C LEU A 109 4.99 12.71 -1.90
N GLN A 110 4.18 11.78 -1.36
CA GLN A 110 2.74 11.77 -1.63
C GLN A 110 2.03 12.98 -1.03
N THR A 111 2.48 13.46 0.13
CA THR A 111 1.94 14.68 0.76
C THR A 111 2.19 15.89 -0.14
N LYS A 112 3.43 16.05 -0.63
CA LYS A 112 3.80 17.12 -1.57
C LYS A 112 2.94 17.09 -2.83
N ARG A 113 2.77 15.90 -3.43
CA ARG A 113 1.95 15.76 -4.65
C ARG A 113 0.47 16.04 -4.41
N ALA A 114 -0.08 15.59 -3.29
CA ALA A 114 -1.45 15.91 -2.89
C ALA A 114 -1.64 17.42 -2.67
N ALA A 115 -0.69 18.09 -1.98
CA ALA A 115 -0.71 19.53 -1.78
C ALA A 115 -0.63 20.30 -3.11
N ALA A 116 0.23 19.86 -4.03
CA ALA A 116 0.36 20.45 -5.37
C ALA A 116 -0.87 20.21 -6.28
N SER A 117 -1.71 19.23 -5.94
CA SER A 117 -2.86 18.83 -6.77
C SER A 117 -4.22 19.27 -6.20
N ILE A 118 -4.24 20.20 -5.23
CA ILE A 118 -5.48 20.65 -4.58
C ILE A 118 -6.52 21.16 -5.59
N ASP A 119 -6.11 21.98 -6.56
CA ASP A 119 -7.04 22.51 -7.57
C ASP A 119 -7.69 21.37 -8.39
N GLN A 120 -6.92 20.32 -8.71
CA GLN A 120 -7.44 19.14 -9.42
C GLN A 120 -8.36 18.31 -8.53
N ILE A 121 -8.02 18.14 -7.25
CA ILE A 121 -8.87 17.47 -6.25
C ILE A 121 -10.22 18.17 -6.12
N ASP A 122 -10.25 19.50 -6.21
CA ASP A 122 -11.48 20.27 -6.08
C ASP A 122 -12.33 20.28 -7.35
N THR A 123 -11.71 20.31 -8.52
CA THR A 123 -12.42 20.61 -9.77
C THR A 123 -12.54 19.44 -10.73
N THR A 124 -11.59 18.50 -10.68
CA THR A 124 -11.40 17.51 -11.74
C THR A 124 -11.58 16.08 -11.23
N PHE A 125 -11.01 15.73 -10.08
CA PHE A 125 -11.09 14.38 -9.55
C PHE A 125 -12.48 14.05 -8.99
N ASN A 126 -12.94 12.84 -9.29
CA ASN A 126 -14.17 12.29 -8.73
C ASN A 126 -13.92 11.74 -7.31
N ALA A 127 -14.99 11.33 -6.63
CA ALA A 127 -14.91 10.83 -5.26
C ALA A 127 -14.00 9.60 -5.13
N ASP A 128 -13.95 8.71 -6.12
CA ASP A 128 -13.14 7.49 -6.05
C ASP A 128 -11.65 7.82 -6.16
N SER A 129 -11.27 8.70 -7.08
CA SER A 129 -9.88 9.18 -7.22
C SER A 129 -9.42 9.92 -5.94
N VAL A 130 -10.27 10.77 -5.36
CA VAL A 130 -9.94 11.46 -4.10
C VAL A 130 -9.79 10.47 -2.95
N ALA A 131 -10.67 9.47 -2.87
CA ALA A 131 -10.57 8.41 -1.89
C ALA A 131 -9.26 7.62 -2.03
N GLU A 132 -8.86 7.29 -3.26
CA GLU A 132 -7.62 6.56 -3.53
C GLU A 132 -6.38 7.38 -3.10
N ILE A 133 -6.32 8.66 -3.46
CA ILE A 133 -5.23 9.57 -3.09
C ILE A 133 -5.06 9.61 -1.57
N PHE A 134 -6.15 9.83 -0.83
CA PHE A 134 -6.09 9.97 0.62
C PHE A 134 -6.02 8.64 1.37
N GLN A 135 -6.52 7.54 0.80
CA GLN A 135 -6.30 6.20 1.34
C GLN A 135 -4.82 5.85 1.30
N PHE A 136 -4.16 6.10 0.15
CA PHE A 136 -2.74 5.82 0.00
C PHE A 136 -1.91 6.71 0.93
N LEU A 137 -2.17 8.02 0.91
CA LEU A 137 -1.49 8.97 1.79
C LEU A 137 -1.68 8.61 3.27
N GLY A 138 -2.91 8.34 3.71
CA GLY A 138 -3.21 7.99 5.10
C GLY A 138 -2.46 6.74 5.55
N THR A 139 -2.33 5.73 4.67
CA THR A 139 -1.57 4.51 4.97
C THR A 139 -0.07 4.79 5.11
N LEU A 140 0.49 5.63 4.23
CA LEU A 140 1.88 6.03 4.28
C LEU A 140 2.21 6.85 5.54
N LEU A 141 1.39 7.86 5.87
CA LEU A 141 1.54 8.66 7.08
C LEU A 141 1.44 7.81 8.35
N LEU A 142 0.57 6.81 8.34
CA LEU A 142 0.44 5.88 9.46
C LEU A 142 1.72 5.05 9.69
N LEU A 143 2.31 4.54 8.61
CA LEU A 143 3.47 3.66 8.68
C LEU A 143 4.79 4.42 8.86
N GLN A 144 4.99 5.53 8.13
CA GLN A 144 6.25 6.30 8.13
C GLN A 144 6.22 7.51 9.09
N GLY A 145 5.04 7.95 9.52
CA GLY A 145 4.88 9.17 10.29
C GLY A 145 4.81 10.42 9.40
N VAL A 146 4.92 11.58 10.06
CA VAL A 146 4.77 12.93 9.49
C VAL A 146 6.06 13.77 9.59
N GLN A 147 7.14 13.18 10.10
CA GLN A 147 8.35 13.88 10.52
C GLN A 147 9.12 14.46 9.33
N ASP A 148 9.08 13.75 8.20
CA ASP A 148 9.73 14.17 6.95
C ASP A 148 8.79 14.98 6.03
N VAL A 149 7.56 15.27 6.47
CA VAL A 149 6.59 16.05 5.70
C VAL A 149 6.93 17.53 5.81
N ALA A 150 7.07 18.21 4.68
CA ALA A 150 7.33 19.64 4.63
C ALA A 150 6.20 20.44 5.31
N PRO A 151 6.51 21.40 6.21
CA PRO A 151 5.50 22.18 6.93
C PRO A 151 4.49 22.90 6.02
N GLU A 152 4.95 23.39 4.86
CA GLU A 152 4.14 24.07 3.85
C GLU A 152 3.10 23.14 3.21
N ASP A 153 3.50 21.94 2.79
CA ASP A 153 2.61 20.94 2.19
C ASP A 153 1.58 20.46 3.21
N LYS A 154 2.03 20.23 4.45
CA LYS A 154 1.16 19.91 5.59
C LYS A 154 0.13 21.01 5.84
N ALA A 155 0.53 22.28 5.82
CA ALA A 155 -0.38 23.41 6.06
C ALA A 155 -1.41 23.56 4.94
N ILE A 156 -1.02 23.33 3.69
CA ILE A 156 -1.93 23.32 2.53
C ILE A 156 -3.01 22.24 2.73
N LEU A 157 -2.61 21.00 3.00
CA LEU A 157 -3.56 19.91 3.20
C LEU A 157 -4.46 20.13 4.41
N LEU A 158 -3.94 20.57 5.54
CA LEU A 158 -4.77 20.82 6.75
C LEU A 158 -5.83 21.91 6.54
N ARG A 159 -5.57 22.89 5.67
CA ARG A 159 -6.59 23.90 5.29
C ARG A 159 -7.66 23.30 4.39
N HIS A 160 -7.30 22.30 3.57
CA HIS A 160 -8.14 21.77 2.51
C HIS A 160 -9.00 20.58 2.93
N LEU A 161 -8.44 19.65 3.70
CA LEU A 161 -9.08 18.40 4.08
C LEU A 161 -10.48 18.57 4.72
N PRO A 162 -10.76 19.60 5.55
CA PRO A 162 -12.12 19.85 6.05
C PRO A 162 -13.16 20.15 4.94
N ASN A 163 -12.72 20.71 3.80
CA ASN A 163 -13.59 20.92 2.65
C ASN A 163 -13.84 19.60 1.91
N CYS A 164 -12.80 18.78 1.72
CA CYS A 164 -12.95 17.44 1.15
C CYS A 164 -13.92 16.58 1.97
N GLU A 165 -13.74 16.55 3.29
CA GLU A 165 -14.56 15.75 4.19
C GLU A 165 -16.04 16.13 4.08
N ARG A 166 -16.34 17.43 4.01
CA ARG A 166 -17.71 17.96 3.83
C ARG A 166 -18.26 17.75 2.42
N LYS A 167 -17.43 17.89 1.39
CA LYS A 167 -17.84 17.73 -0.02
C LYS A 167 -18.27 16.30 -0.32
N PHE A 168 -17.62 15.32 0.29
CA PHE A 168 -17.81 13.90 0.00
C PHE A 168 -18.47 13.11 1.14
N VAL A 169 -19.29 13.77 1.97
CA VAL A 169 -20.00 13.12 3.10
C VAL A 169 -20.70 11.83 2.66
N GLY A 170 -20.53 10.77 3.46
CA GLY A 170 -21.10 9.44 3.18
C GLY A 170 -20.35 8.65 2.11
N ARG A 171 -19.17 9.11 1.67
CA ARG A 171 -18.28 8.39 0.74
C ARG A 171 -16.93 8.13 1.39
N LEU A 172 -16.21 7.13 0.85
CA LEU A 172 -14.85 6.79 1.29
C LEU A 172 -13.87 7.96 1.21
N ALA A 173 -14.06 8.89 0.26
CA ALA A 173 -13.26 10.12 0.16
C ALA A 173 -13.32 10.98 1.43
N SER A 174 -14.49 11.06 2.07
CA SER A 174 -14.64 11.79 3.33
C SER A 174 -13.89 11.10 4.47
N GLU A 175 -14.05 9.78 4.61
CA GLU A 175 -13.37 8.99 5.65
C GLU A 175 -11.84 9.01 5.52
N THR A 176 -11.34 8.91 4.29
CA THR A 176 -9.89 8.91 4.00
C THR A 176 -9.30 10.30 4.17
N ALA A 177 -10.02 11.37 3.78
CA ALA A 177 -9.62 12.74 4.07
C ALA A 177 -9.56 13.02 5.58
N GLY A 178 -10.60 12.62 6.33
CA GLY A 178 -10.64 12.76 7.80
C GLY A 178 -9.50 12.02 8.49
N ARG A 179 -9.15 10.81 8.02
CA ARG A 179 -7.97 10.07 8.50
C ARG A 179 -6.65 10.81 8.24
N CYS A 180 -6.46 11.35 7.04
CA CYS A 180 -5.27 12.14 6.72
C CYS A 180 -5.18 13.37 7.62
N MET A 181 -6.31 14.05 7.84
CA MET A 181 -6.38 15.22 8.72
C MET A 181 -5.95 14.85 10.14
N ALA A 182 -6.53 13.78 10.70
CA ALA A 182 -6.19 13.31 12.05
C ALA A 182 -4.71 12.93 12.22
N LEU A 183 -4.11 12.28 11.20
CA LEU A 183 -2.69 11.92 11.22
C LEU A 183 -1.79 13.16 11.12
N LEU A 184 -2.13 14.11 10.24
CA LEU A 184 -1.35 15.34 10.06
C LEU A 184 -1.46 16.27 11.27
N SER A 185 -2.63 16.35 11.93
CA SER A 185 -2.85 17.18 13.11
C SER A 185 -2.44 16.52 14.43
N ASP A 186 -2.01 15.26 14.41
CA ASP A 186 -1.75 14.43 15.60
C ASP A 186 -2.94 14.40 16.57
N ASP A 187 -4.14 14.22 16.01
CA ASP A 187 -5.40 14.22 16.74
C ASP A 187 -5.38 13.22 17.92
N PRO A 188 -5.48 13.68 19.17
CA PRO A 188 -5.38 12.83 20.36
C PRO A 188 -6.54 11.84 20.48
N TYR A 189 -7.72 12.13 19.92
CA TYR A 189 -8.87 11.23 19.97
C TYR A 189 -8.73 10.08 18.99
N MET A 190 -8.14 10.33 17.83
CA MET A 190 -7.94 9.31 16.79
C MET A 190 -6.65 8.52 16.99
N ARG A 191 -5.69 9.05 17.75
CA ARG A 191 -4.37 8.43 17.99
C ARG A 191 -4.43 6.98 18.46
N PRO A 192 -5.25 6.58 19.45
CA PRO A 192 -5.29 5.17 19.90
C PRO A 192 -5.78 4.24 18.80
N MET A 193 -6.80 4.65 18.04
CA MET A 193 -7.31 3.87 16.91
C MET A 193 -6.26 3.72 15.81
N MET A 194 -5.56 4.79 15.46
CA MET A 194 -4.49 4.74 14.46
C MET A 194 -3.34 3.83 14.91
N GLN A 195 -2.93 3.92 16.18
CA GLN A 195 -1.89 3.04 16.73
C GLN A 195 -2.30 1.56 16.64
N GLU A 196 -3.56 1.24 16.88
CA GLU A 196 -4.06 -0.13 16.72
C GLU A 196 -4.04 -0.59 15.26
N VAL A 197 -4.49 0.25 14.31
CA VAL A 197 -4.41 -0.07 12.88
C VAL A 197 -2.96 -0.28 12.45
N LYS A 198 -2.03 0.57 12.91
CA LYS A 198 -0.60 0.42 12.65
C LYS A 198 -0.10 -0.92 13.20
N ARG A 199 -0.45 -1.26 14.44
CA ARG A 199 -0.08 -2.52 15.09
C ARG A 199 -0.58 -3.73 14.30
N VAL A 200 -1.78 -3.68 13.73
CA VAL A 200 -2.33 -4.75 12.89
C VAL A 200 -1.53 -4.91 11.60
N LEU A 201 -1.16 -3.81 10.94
CA LEU A 201 -0.35 -3.84 9.72
C LEU A 201 1.07 -4.37 9.98
N GLU A 202 1.67 -4.01 11.12
CA GLU A 202 3.03 -4.45 11.50
C GLU A 202 3.09 -5.84 12.13
N GLN A 203 1.96 -6.35 12.63
CA GLN A 203 1.86 -7.64 13.33
C GLN A 203 2.56 -8.80 12.61
N PRO A 204 2.44 -8.99 11.28
CA PRO A 204 3.10 -10.11 10.58
C PRO A 204 4.63 -10.12 10.70
N LEU A 205 5.25 -8.97 10.99
CA LEU A 205 6.70 -8.80 11.14
C LEU A 205 7.17 -8.87 12.59
N GLU A 206 6.26 -8.73 13.56
CA GLU A 206 6.60 -8.53 14.97
C GLU A 206 6.03 -9.59 15.91
N GLN A 207 5.04 -10.35 15.45
CA GLN A 207 4.38 -11.39 16.24
C GLN A 207 4.49 -12.72 15.52
N CYS A 208 4.75 -13.77 16.30
CA CYS A 208 4.85 -15.12 15.78
C CYS A 208 3.61 -15.51 14.96
N GLY A 209 3.81 -15.94 13.71
CA GLY A 209 2.75 -16.39 12.81
C GLY A 209 2.22 -17.81 13.11
N GLY A 210 2.61 -18.40 14.24
CA GLY A 210 2.09 -19.70 14.68
C GLY A 210 0.63 -19.60 15.12
N PRO A 211 -0.21 -20.63 14.87
CA PRO A 211 -1.62 -20.59 15.27
C PRO A 211 -1.81 -20.28 16.76
N GLY A 212 -2.55 -19.22 17.08
CA GLY A 212 -2.83 -18.81 18.47
C GLY A 212 -1.65 -18.22 19.23
N CYS A 213 -0.49 -18.00 18.59
CA CYS A 213 0.68 -17.47 19.27
C CYS A 213 0.66 -15.94 19.34
N THR A 214 0.93 -15.40 20.53
CA THR A 214 1.02 -13.95 20.79
C THR A 214 2.44 -13.47 21.08
N LEU A 215 3.42 -14.38 21.05
CA LEU A 215 4.82 -14.05 21.33
C LEU A 215 5.39 -13.07 20.29
N ARG A 216 6.02 -12.02 20.80
CA ARG A 216 6.76 -11.01 20.02
C ARG A 216 8.29 -11.17 20.10
N VAL A 217 8.74 -12.06 20.97
CA VAL A 217 10.13 -12.50 21.14
C VAL A 217 10.14 -14.00 21.39
N GLN A 218 11.27 -14.66 21.20
CA GLN A 218 11.45 -16.05 21.59
C GLN A 218 11.42 -16.20 23.13
N LYS A 219 11.19 -17.44 23.62
CA LYS A 219 11.11 -17.72 25.06
C LYS A 219 12.40 -17.39 25.84
N ASN A 220 13.55 -17.40 25.17
CA ASN A 220 14.85 -17.04 25.72
C ASN A 220 15.16 -15.52 25.62
N GLY A 221 14.20 -14.71 25.17
CA GLY A 221 14.38 -13.27 24.97
C GLY A 221 15.00 -12.87 23.63
N ALA A 222 15.40 -13.83 22.78
CA ALA A 222 15.92 -13.53 21.45
C ALA A 222 14.84 -13.04 20.48
N GLU A 223 15.24 -12.37 19.40
CA GLU A 223 14.33 -11.96 18.33
C GLU A 223 13.66 -13.15 17.65
N LEU A 224 12.45 -12.96 17.13
CA LEU A 224 11.75 -14.02 16.38
C LEU A 224 12.52 -14.42 15.12
N SER A 225 12.53 -15.72 14.82
CA SER A 225 13.15 -16.25 13.61
C SER A 225 12.32 -15.86 12.38
N GLN A 226 12.95 -15.21 11.40
CA GLN A 226 12.30 -14.88 10.12
C GLN A 226 12.21 -16.10 9.19
N CYS A 227 11.13 -16.19 8.42
CA CYS A 227 11.03 -17.16 7.32
C CYS A 227 12.21 -16.99 6.35
N SER A 228 12.95 -18.07 6.12
CA SER A 228 14.19 -18.04 5.31
C SER A 228 13.97 -17.57 3.86
N ARG A 229 12.77 -17.79 3.32
CA ARG A 229 12.42 -17.42 1.94
C ARG A 229 11.93 -15.98 1.82
N CYS A 230 10.85 -15.62 2.53
CA CYS A 230 10.21 -14.32 2.31
C CYS A 230 10.66 -13.21 3.26
N LYS A 231 11.21 -13.56 4.44
CA LYS A 231 11.57 -12.63 5.52
C LYS A 231 10.43 -11.73 6.06
N SER A 232 9.22 -11.86 5.52
CA SER A 232 8.03 -11.09 5.91
C SER A 232 7.06 -11.86 6.81
N ALA A 233 7.52 -12.96 7.40
CA ALA A 233 6.82 -13.70 8.44
C ALA A 233 7.83 -14.14 9.50
N VAL A 234 7.44 -14.05 10.77
CA VAL A 234 8.31 -14.35 11.91
C VAL A 234 7.73 -15.45 12.80
N TYR A 235 8.60 -16.20 13.46
CA TYR A 235 8.21 -17.35 14.30
C TYR A 235 9.08 -17.43 15.55
N CYS A 236 8.48 -17.82 16.67
CA CYS A 236 9.24 -18.06 17.91
C CYS A 236 10.00 -19.40 17.90
N GLY A 237 9.88 -20.19 16.83
CA GLY A 237 10.56 -21.46 16.64
C GLY A 237 10.11 -22.20 15.38
N ALA A 238 10.87 -23.24 14.99
CA ALA A 238 10.62 -24.02 13.79
C ALA A 238 9.27 -24.76 13.80
N ASP A 239 8.77 -25.17 14.97
CA ASP A 239 7.50 -25.87 15.08
C ASP A 239 6.30 -24.98 14.71
N HIS A 240 6.33 -23.71 15.13
CA HIS A 240 5.31 -22.74 14.75
C HIS A 240 5.38 -22.39 13.26
N GLN A 241 6.58 -22.35 12.67
CA GLN A 241 6.73 -22.19 11.22
C GLN A 241 6.11 -23.37 10.46
N LYS A 242 6.40 -24.62 10.89
CA LYS A 242 5.81 -25.83 10.31
C LYS A 242 4.29 -25.83 10.42
N ALA A 243 3.75 -25.50 11.59
CA ALA A 243 2.30 -25.44 11.84
C ALA A 243 1.60 -24.37 10.98
N ALA A 244 2.25 -23.23 10.76
CA ALA A 244 1.71 -22.15 9.94
C ALA A 244 1.89 -22.38 8.42
N TRP A 245 2.72 -23.35 8.02
CA TRP A 245 3.19 -23.49 6.64
C TRP A 245 2.07 -23.62 5.60
N ALA A 246 1.02 -24.40 5.89
CA ALA A 246 -0.10 -24.59 4.97
C ALA A 246 -0.78 -23.25 4.60
N LYS A 247 -0.91 -22.33 5.56
CA LYS A 247 -1.49 -20.99 5.36
C LYS A 247 -0.47 -19.99 4.79
N HIS A 248 0.79 -20.12 5.16
CA HIS A 248 1.86 -19.20 4.74
C HIS A 248 2.38 -19.47 3.32
N LYS A 249 2.50 -20.75 2.93
CA LYS A 249 3.09 -21.18 1.65
C LYS A 249 2.52 -20.45 0.41
N PRO A 250 1.19 -20.24 0.28
CA PRO A 250 0.62 -19.55 -0.89
C PRO A 250 1.06 -18.10 -1.06
N THR A 251 1.47 -17.43 0.02
CA THR A 251 1.89 -16.01 0.03
C THR A 251 3.39 -15.85 0.28
N CYS A 252 4.14 -16.95 0.37
CA CYS A 252 5.58 -16.96 0.63
C CYS A 252 6.38 -16.86 -0.68
N PHE A 253 6.83 -15.65 -1.01
CA PHE A 253 7.64 -15.33 -2.18
C PHE A 253 8.98 -14.73 -1.74
N ALA A 254 10.05 -14.98 -2.49
CA ALA A 254 11.34 -14.36 -2.21
C ALA A 254 11.28 -12.88 -2.66
N PRO A 255 11.51 -11.91 -1.76
CA PRO A 255 11.52 -10.50 -2.12
C PRO A 255 12.78 -10.13 -2.88
N THR A 256 12.68 -9.07 -3.71
CA THR A 256 13.82 -8.49 -4.44
C THR A 256 14.53 -7.36 -3.66
N PHE A 257 14.25 -7.24 -2.35
CA PHE A 257 14.75 -6.21 -1.43
C PHE A 257 14.99 -6.72 0.00
#